data_AF-A0A7S1RMB4-F1
#
_entry.id   AF-A0A7S1RMB4-F1
#
_cell.length_a   1.000
_cell.length_b   1.000
_cell.length_c   1.000
_cell.angle_alpha   90.00
_cell.angle_beta   90.00
_cell.angle_gamma   90.00
#
_symmetry.space_group_name_H-M   'P 1'
#
loop_
_entity.id
_entity.type
_entity.pdbx_description
1 polymer ?
#
loop_
_entity_poly.entity_id
_entity_poly.type
_entity_poly.pdbx_seq_one_letter_code
_entity_poly.pdbx_strand_id
1 'polypeptide(L)'
;VGRVLLFPSVTAVVIGWIGREVVANVISGVVIHLTQPFAQGDWVTLQDGAIDGWVQDTGTFYTRVVQWDKRPIYVPNFKLMSMNVQNNSRMTHRRIMYELPLRLRDIPMIPQIVRDMQEMVNEHEDIDTVQHRLVRWRSIGEYSALIWVSCYTHPTMEGIRIGTYTAVQQSLLERCSQIVYKHGAEFAAMTDRFSLPAEQETPKTFENMITGTIFDTMNRSRTDQLESREQVLRQREREVKERERENEAEAEKLVQKSNAVQKALAAVQAAERAAEREAAAHEDPGQEAE
;
A
#
# COMPACT_ATOMS: atom_id res chain seq x y z
N VAL A 1 -44.28 25.47 -74.94
CA VAL A 1 -45.04 24.60 -74.01
C VAL A 1 -44.14 23.78 -73.06
N GLY A 2 -42.90 23.41 -73.42
CA GLY A 2 -42.02 22.59 -72.56
C GLY A 2 -41.41 23.25 -71.29
N ARG A 3 -41.40 24.59 -71.16
CA ARG A 3 -40.79 25.26 -69.98
C ARG A 3 -41.71 25.36 -68.75
N VAL A 4 -43.03 25.23 -68.89
CA VAL A 4 -43.97 25.45 -67.77
C VAL A 4 -44.24 24.18 -66.96
N LEU A 5 -43.98 22.99 -67.51
CA LEU A 5 -44.13 21.69 -66.81
C LEU A 5 -42.90 21.28 -65.97
N LEU A 6 -41.72 21.85 -66.23
CA LEU A 6 -40.50 21.55 -65.49
C LEU A 6 -40.47 22.20 -64.09
N PHE A 7 -41.04 23.40 -63.93
CA PHE A 7 -41.08 24.09 -62.64
C PHE A 7 -41.90 23.36 -61.55
N PRO A 8 -43.15 22.92 -61.78
CA PRO A 8 -43.92 22.22 -60.74
C PRO A 8 -43.32 20.86 -60.35
N SER A 9 -42.69 20.16 -61.30
CA SER A 9 -42.08 18.84 -61.06
C SER A 9 -40.86 18.94 -60.14
N VAL A 10 -39.97 19.90 -60.38
CA VAL A 10 -38.77 20.10 -59.54
C VAL A 10 -39.15 20.59 -58.15
N THR A 11 -40.13 21.49 -58.04
CA THR A 11 -40.63 21.98 -56.74
C THR A 11 -41.23 20.86 -55.89
N ALA A 12 -41.99 19.92 -56.50
CA ALA A 12 -42.56 18.78 -55.77
C ALA A 12 -41.47 17.86 -55.19
N VAL A 13 -40.39 17.60 -55.94
CA VAL A 13 -39.27 16.77 -55.46
C VAL A 13 -38.56 17.44 -54.28
N VAL A 14 -38.33 18.75 -54.34
CA VAL A 14 -37.68 19.50 -53.25
C VAL A 14 -38.53 19.46 -51.97
N ILE A 15 -39.85 19.65 -52.09
CA ILE A 15 -40.78 19.57 -50.95
C ILE A 15 -40.77 18.16 -50.35
N GLY A 16 -40.79 17.12 -51.19
CA GLY A 16 -40.73 15.73 -50.74
C GLY A 16 -39.42 15.40 -50.01
N TRP A 17 -38.30 15.95 -50.46
CA TRP A 17 -37.01 15.75 -49.79
C TRP A 17 -36.99 16.39 -48.40
N ILE A 18 -37.47 17.63 -48.27
CA ILE A 18 -37.56 18.33 -46.97
C ILE A 18 -38.54 17.62 -46.02
N GLY A 19 -39.68 17.16 -46.54
CA GLY A 19 -40.73 16.51 -45.74
C GLY A 19 -40.46 15.05 -45.39
N ARG A 20 -39.41 14.43 -45.96
CA ARG A 20 -39.14 12.99 -45.81
C ARG A 20 -39.06 12.55 -44.34
N GLU A 21 -38.39 13.33 -43.49
CA GLU A 21 -38.22 12.99 -42.06
C GLU A 21 -39.53 13.09 -41.27
N VAL A 22 -40.36 14.08 -41.60
CA VAL A 22 -41.67 14.27 -40.97
C VAL A 22 -42.57 13.09 -41.29
N VAL A 23 -42.66 12.72 -42.58
CA VAL A 23 -43.46 11.58 -43.04
C VAL A 23 -42.92 10.27 -42.45
N ALA A 24 -41.60 10.09 -42.44
CA ALA A 24 -40.97 8.91 -41.85
C ALA A 24 -41.31 8.75 -40.36
N ASN A 25 -41.28 9.83 -39.57
CA ASN A 25 -41.65 9.78 -38.16
C ASN A 25 -43.10 9.34 -37.94
N VAL A 26 -44.04 9.86 -38.74
CA VAL A 26 -45.47 9.50 -38.63
C VAL A 26 -45.68 8.02 -38.97
N ILE A 27 -45.13 7.57 -40.10
CA ILE A 27 -45.25 6.17 -40.52
C ILE A 27 -44.60 5.26 -39.48
N SER A 28 -43.41 5.60 -38.99
CA SER A 28 -42.74 4.85 -37.93
C SER A 28 -43.55 4.82 -36.64
N GLY A 29 -44.21 5.92 -36.26
CA GLY A 29 -45.12 5.94 -35.11
C GLY A 29 -46.28 4.96 -35.24
N VAL A 30 -46.92 4.91 -36.41
CA VAL A 30 -47.99 3.95 -36.70
C VAL A 30 -47.46 2.51 -36.66
N VAL A 31 -46.29 2.26 -37.25
CA VAL A 31 -45.67 0.93 -37.24
C VAL A 31 -45.30 0.49 -35.82
N ILE A 32 -44.72 1.36 -34.99
CA ILE A 32 -44.43 1.07 -33.57
C ILE A 32 -45.73 0.68 -32.85
N HIS A 33 -46.81 1.43 -33.08
CA HIS A 33 -48.10 1.16 -32.43
C HIS A 33 -48.71 -0.19 -32.86
N LEU A 34 -48.59 -0.56 -34.13
CA LEU A 34 -49.14 -1.82 -34.66
C LEU A 34 -48.29 -3.04 -34.28
N THR A 35 -46.96 -2.91 -34.34
CA THR A 35 -46.04 -4.04 -34.10
C THR A 35 -45.68 -4.21 -32.63
N GLN A 36 -45.84 -3.15 -31.82
CA GLN A 36 -45.53 -3.09 -30.39
C GLN A 36 -44.25 -3.86 -29.99
N PRO A 37 -43.09 -3.53 -30.57
CA PRO A 37 -41.81 -4.11 -30.15
C PRO A 37 -41.50 -3.77 -28.68
N PHE A 38 -42.04 -2.64 -28.21
CA PHE A 38 -42.09 -2.21 -26.82
C PHE A 38 -43.44 -1.55 -26.54
N ALA A 39 -43.87 -1.60 -25.29
CA ALA A 39 -45.07 -0.95 -24.79
C ALA A 39 -44.72 0.20 -23.84
N GLN A 40 -45.73 1.00 -23.52
CA GLN A 40 -45.62 1.97 -22.44
C GLN A 40 -45.30 1.25 -21.13
N GLY A 41 -44.30 1.72 -20.40
CA GLY A 41 -43.79 1.10 -19.18
C GLY A 41 -42.68 0.07 -19.42
N ASP A 42 -42.31 -0.23 -20.66
CA ASP A 42 -41.17 -1.12 -20.92
C ASP A 42 -39.84 -0.36 -20.72
N TRP A 43 -38.92 -0.94 -19.95
CA TRP A 43 -37.50 -0.63 -20.00
C TRP A 43 -36.88 -1.10 -21.32
N VAL A 44 -36.34 -0.16 -22.08
CA VAL A 44 -35.66 -0.39 -23.36
C VAL A 44 -34.24 0.17 -23.34
N THR A 45 -33.35 -0.50 -24.06
CA THR A 45 -31.99 -0.02 -24.36
C THR A 45 -31.85 0.15 -25.87
N LEU A 46 -31.34 1.31 -26.29
CA LEU A 46 -31.16 1.69 -27.69
C LEU A 46 -29.67 1.91 -28.00
N GLN A 47 -29.27 1.61 -29.25
CA GLN A 47 -27.89 1.81 -29.75
C GLN A 47 -26.81 1.27 -28.79
N ASP A 48 -26.94 0.02 -28.37
CA ASP A 48 -25.97 -0.68 -27.52
C ASP A 48 -25.61 0.06 -26.21
N GLY A 49 -26.56 0.81 -25.63
CA GLY A 49 -26.43 1.42 -24.31
C GLY A 49 -26.38 2.96 -24.28
N ALA A 50 -26.43 3.63 -25.42
CA ALA A 50 -26.42 5.11 -25.45
C ALA A 50 -27.69 5.73 -24.83
N ILE A 51 -28.83 5.06 -24.98
CA ILE A 51 -30.09 5.46 -24.34
C ILE A 51 -30.65 4.25 -23.62
N ASP A 52 -30.71 4.34 -22.30
CA ASP A 52 -31.22 3.30 -21.43
C ASP A 52 -32.30 3.87 -20.50
N GLY A 53 -33.53 3.39 -20.63
CA GLY A 53 -34.63 3.95 -19.86
C GLY A 53 -36.01 3.37 -20.15
N TRP A 54 -36.99 3.91 -19.44
CA TRP A 54 -38.38 3.45 -19.44
C TRP A 54 -39.19 4.23 -20.47
N VAL A 55 -39.92 3.54 -21.34
CA VAL A 55 -40.84 4.16 -22.29
C VAL A 55 -42.01 4.75 -21.53
N GLN A 56 -42.11 6.08 -21.49
CA GLN A 56 -43.21 6.76 -20.81
C GLN A 56 -44.41 6.94 -21.72
N ASP A 57 -44.20 7.26 -22.99
CA ASP A 57 -45.26 7.44 -23.98
C ASP A 57 -44.69 7.37 -25.41
N THR A 58 -45.52 6.89 -26.34
CA THR A 58 -45.20 6.81 -27.77
C THR A 58 -46.14 7.73 -28.53
N GLY A 59 -45.66 8.94 -28.83
CA GLY A 59 -46.37 9.91 -29.65
C GLY A 59 -46.25 9.63 -31.15
N THR A 60 -46.94 10.43 -31.96
CA THR A 60 -46.93 10.28 -33.44
C THR A 60 -45.54 10.52 -34.04
N PHE A 61 -44.78 11.48 -33.52
CA PHE A 61 -43.47 11.85 -34.07
C PHE A 61 -42.27 11.38 -33.24
N TYR A 62 -42.45 11.31 -31.92
CA TYR A 62 -41.40 11.00 -30.97
C TYR A 62 -41.91 10.04 -29.92
N THR A 63 -41.00 9.21 -29.43
CA THR A 63 -41.20 8.40 -28.23
C THR A 63 -40.44 9.04 -27.08
N ARG A 64 -41.11 9.18 -25.94
CA ARG A 64 -40.53 9.72 -24.72
C ARG A 64 -40.00 8.57 -23.87
N VAL A 65 -38.69 8.54 -23.69
CA VAL A 65 -37.97 7.56 -22.85
C VAL A 65 -37.40 8.30 -21.64
N VAL A 66 -37.63 7.79 -20.43
CA VAL A 66 -37.11 8.38 -19.19
C VAL A 66 -35.93 7.55 -18.71
N GLN A 67 -34.76 8.18 -18.62
CA GLN A 67 -33.54 7.54 -18.12
C GLN A 67 -33.61 7.25 -16.62
N TRP A 68 -32.64 6.48 -16.12
CA TRP A 68 -32.49 6.16 -14.69
C TRP A 68 -32.36 7.40 -13.79
N ASP A 69 -31.78 8.49 -14.30
CA ASP A 69 -31.67 9.78 -13.61
C ASP A 69 -32.96 10.62 -13.68
N LYS A 70 -34.06 10.02 -14.14
CA LYS A 70 -35.39 10.62 -14.34
C LYS A 70 -35.43 11.73 -15.39
N ARG A 71 -34.43 11.82 -16.28
CA ARG A 71 -34.46 12.78 -17.39
C ARG A 71 -35.23 12.21 -18.58
N PRO A 72 -36.22 12.95 -19.10
CA PRO A 72 -36.92 12.56 -20.32
C PRO A 72 -36.05 12.85 -21.55
N ILE A 73 -35.96 11.86 -22.43
CA ILE A 73 -35.35 11.95 -23.76
C ILE A 73 -36.46 11.73 -24.78
N TYR A 74 -36.51 12.62 -25.78
CA TYR A 74 -37.44 12.52 -26.89
C TYR A 74 -36.70 11.97 -28.10
N VAL A 75 -37.04 10.75 -28.49
CA VAL A 75 -36.39 10.07 -29.61
C VAL A 75 -37.33 10.08 -30.82
N PRO A 76 -36.90 10.59 -31.98
CA PRO A 76 -37.69 10.50 -33.21
C PRO A 76 -38.01 9.05 -33.57
N ASN A 77 -39.26 8.77 -33.93
CA ASN A 77 -39.72 7.41 -34.22
C ASN A 77 -39.01 6.79 -35.43
N PHE A 78 -38.66 7.58 -36.46
CA PHE A 78 -37.91 7.07 -37.61
C PHE A 78 -36.53 6.55 -37.18
N LYS A 79 -35.91 7.23 -36.21
CA LYS A 79 -34.59 6.88 -35.69
C LYS A 79 -34.68 5.57 -34.92
N LEU A 80 -35.72 5.39 -34.08
CA LEU A 80 -35.97 4.13 -33.36
C LEU A 80 -36.13 2.93 -34.28
N MET A 81 -36.87 3.08 -35.38
CA MET A 81 -37.08 2.00 -36.34
C MET A 81 -35.83 1.65 -37.15
N SER A 82 -34.86 2.56 -37.26
CA SER A 82 -33.59 2.33 -37.96
C SER A 82 -32.52 1.65 -37.08
N MET A 83 -32.74 1.51 -35.78
CA MET A 83 -31.76 1.01 -34.82
C MET A 83 -32.23 -0.24 -34.09
N ASN A 84 -31.28 -1.00 -33.55
CA ASN A 84 -31.59 -2.15 -32.71
C ASN A 84 -32.18 -1.67 -31.36
N VAL A 85 -33.35 -2.20 -31.03
CA VAL A 85 -34.05 -1.93 -29.75
C VAL A 85 -34.02 -3.21 -28.93
N GLN A 86 -33.43 -3.15 -27.74
CA GLN A 86 -33.45 -4.25 -26.77
C GLN A 86 -34.56 -3.98 -25.75
N ASN A 87 -35.50 -4.90 -25.61
CA ASN A 87 -36.57 -4.80 -24.62
C ASN A 87 -36.21 -5.62 -23.38
N ASN A 88 -35.75 -4.93 -22.34
CA ASN A 88 -35.31 -5.55 -21.08
C ASN A 88 -36.49 -6.01 -20.21
N SER A 89 -37.70 -5.51 -20.47
CA SER A 89 -38.91 -5.86 -19.71
C SER A 89 -39.48 -7.20 -20.14
N ARG A 90 -39.31 -7.55 -21.41
CA ARG A 90 -39.75 -8.84 -21.97
C ARG A 90 -38.70 -9.95 -21.82
N MET A 91 -37.63 -9.69 -21.08
CA MET A 91 -36.57 -10.67 -20.84
C MET A 91 -37.06 -11.74 -19.85
N THR A 92 -36.88 -13.01 -20.21
CA THR A 92 -37.36 -14.13 -19.39
C THR A 92 -36.45 -14.41 -18.20
N HIS A 93 -35.14 -14.46 -18.40
CA HIS A 93 -34.16 -14.81 -17.36
C HIS A 93 -33.01 -13.80 -17.33
N ARG A 94 -32.51 -13.45 -16.14
CA ARG A 94 -31.29 -12.63 -16.02
C ARG A 94 -30.09 -13.53 -15.86
N ARG A 95 -29.10 -13.32 -16.73
CA ARG A 95 -27.80 -14.00 -16.65
C ARG A 95 -26.91 -13.30 -15.64
N ILE A 96 -26.44 -14.05 -14.66
CA ILE A 96 -25.33 -13.66 -13.80
C ILE A 96 -24.05 -14.22 -14.44
N MET A 97 -23.07 -13.35 -14.66
CA MET A 97 -21.77 -13.73 -15.23
C MET A 97 -20.67 -13.01 -14.45
N TYR A 98 -19.81 -13.80 -13.81
CA TYR A 98 -18.65 -13.29 -13.07
C TYR A 98 -17.37 -13.99 -13.51
N GLU A 99 -16.30 -13.23 -13.45
CA GLU A 99 -14.94 -13.72 -13.59
C GLU A 99 -14.22 -13.44 -12.28
N LEU A 100 -13.85 -14.51 -11.58
CA LEU A 100 -13.22 -14.47 -10.27
C LEU A 100 -11.71 -14.74 -10.46
N PRO A 101 -10.86 -13.70 -10.35
CA PRO A 101 -9.42 -13.86 -10.49
C PRO A 101 -8.79 -14.41 -9.21
N LEU A 102 -8.10 -15.54 -9.30
CA LEU A 102 -7.32 -16.14 -8.22
C LEU A 102 -5.82 -15.98 -8.48
N ARG A 103 -5.01 -16.02 -7.42
CA ARG A 103 -3.55 -15.97 -7.53
C ARG A 103 -3.00 -17.19 -8.26
N LEU A 104 -1.91 -17.00 -9.02
CA LEU A 104 -1.27 -18.09 -9.76
C LEU A 104 -0.70 -19.19 -8.84
N ARG A 105 -0.26 -18.85 -7.63
CA ARG A 105 0.23 -19.82 -6.64
C ARG A 105 -0.86 -20.80 -6.16
N ASP A 106 -2.13 -20.39 -6.25
CA ASP A 106 -3.29 -21.16 -5.78
C ASP A 106 -3.89 -22.05 -6.89
N ILE A 107 -3.25 -22.11 -8.08
CA ILE A 107 -3.67 -22.98 -9.21
C ILE A 107 -3.96 -24.43 -8.80
N PRO A 108 -3.14 -25.09 -7.95
CA PRO A 108 -3.41 -26.47 -7.55
C PRO A 108 -4.76 -26.68 -6.84
N MET A 109 -5.32 -25.63 -6.24
CA MET A 109 -6.58 -25.67 -5.49
C MET A 109 -7.80 -25.38 -6.36
N ILE A 110 -7.62 -24.81 -7.55
CA ILE A 110 -8.70 -24.43 -8.48
C ILE A 110 -9.66 -25.59 -8.79
N PRO A 111 -9.21 -26.83 -9.06
CA PRO A 111 -10.14 -27.92 -9.36
C PRO A 111 -11.12 -28.22 -8.22
N GLN A 112 -10.68 -28.12 -6.96
CA GLN A 112 -11.54 -28.33 -5.80
C GLN A 112 -12.48 -27.14 -5.59
N ILE A 113 -11.96 -25.91 -5.72
CA ILE A 113 -12.76 -24.68 -5.63
C ILE A 113 -13.88 -24.68 -6.69
N VAL A 114 -13.57 -25.01 -7.94
CA VAL A 114 -14.54 -25.07 -9.04
C VAL A 114 -15.64 -26.11 -8.77
N ARG A 115 -15.27 -27.27 -8.22
CA ARG A 115 -16.22 -28.32 -7.85
C ARG A 115 -17.17 -27.85 -6.75
N ASP A 116 -16.64 -27.30 -5.65
CA ASP A 116 -17.44 -26.81 -4.53
C ASP A 116 -18.33 -25.63 -4.94
N MET A 117 -17.83 -24.73 -5.79
CA MET A 117 -18.63 -23.65 -6.36
C MET A 117 -19.75 -24.15 -7.28
N GLN A 118 -19.47 -25.18 -8.08
CA GLN A 118 -20.49 -25.79 -8.94
C GLN A 118 -21.60 -26.43 -8.11
N GLU A 119 -21.27 -27.09 -7.00
CA GLU A 119 -22.23 -27.65 -6.05
C GLU A 119 -23.07 -26.55 -5.39
N MET A 120 -22.43 -25.50 -4.89
CA MET A 120 -23.12 -24.34 -4.31
C MET A 120 -24.09 -23.67 -5.29
N VAL A 121 -23.70 -23.49 -6.56
CA VAL A 121 -24.58 -22.93 -7.60
C VAL A 121 -25.73 -23.89 -7.94
N ASN A 122 -25.53 -25.20 -7.83
CA ASN A 122 -26.58 -26.18 -8.08
C ASN A 122 -27.63 -26.22 -6.96
N GLU A 123 -27.22 -25.97 -5.71
CA GLU A 123 -28.06 -25.94 -4.51
C GLU A 123 -28.73 -24.58 -4.25
N HIS A 124 -28.31 -23.52 -4.93
CA HIS A 124 -28.82 -22.17 -4.68
C HIS A 124 -30.30 -22.03 -5.12
N GLU A 125 -31.18 -21.70 -4.17
CA GLU A 125 -32.63 -21.65 -4.39
C GLU A 125 -33.05 -20.66 -5.48
N ASP A 126 -32.41 -19.49 -5.56
CA ASP A 126 -32.76 -18.44 -6.53
C ASP A 126 -32.25 -18.66 -7.98
N ILE A 127 -31.52 -19.75 -8.22
CA ILE A 127 -30.93 -20.06 -9.52
C ILE A 127 -31.84 -21.04 -10.26
N ASP A 128 -32.10 -20.77 -11.54
CA ASP A 128 -32.92 -21.66 -12.36
C ASP A 128 -32.19 -22.99 -12.59
N THR A 129 -32.92 -24.09 -12.38
CA THR A 129 -32.42 -25.46 -12.56
C THR A 129 -32.49 -25.92 -14.02
N VAL A 130 -33.32 -25.27 -14.84
CA VAL A 130 -33.53 -25.62 -16.26
C VAL A 130 -32.43 -25.05 -17.15
N GLN A 131 -31.98 -23.83 -16.85
CA GLN A 131 -30.95 -23.15 -17.63
C GLN A 131 -29.53 -23.60 -17.26
N HIS A 132 -28.53 -23.14 -18.02
CA HIS A 132 -27.13 -23.51 -17.75
C HIS A 132 -26.66 -22.94 -16.40
N ARG A 133 -25.92 -23.77 -15.66
CA ARG A 133 -25.24 -23.45 -14.41
C ARG A 133 -23.81 -23.93 -14.53
N LEU A 134 -22.92 -23.03 -14.91
CA LEU A 134 -21.55 -23.36 -15.30
C LEU A 134 -20.57 -22.63 -14.40
N VAL A 135 -19.75 -23.41 -13.69
CA VAL A 135 -18.54 -22.92 -13.06
C VAL A 135 -17.36 -23.63 -13.71
N ARG A 136 -16.47 -22.87 -14.36
CA ARG A 136 -15.32 -23.44 -15.07
C ARG A 136 -14.09 -22.59 -14.86
N TRP A 137 -12.93 -23.24 -14.85
CA TRP A 137 -11.68 -22.52 -15.01
C TRP A 137 -11.55 -22.08 -16.48
N ARG A 138 -11.56 -20.77 -16.72
CA ARG A 138 -11.68 -20.19 -18.07
C ARG A 138 -10.33 -20.03 -18.75
N SER A 139 -9.39 -19.42 -18.05
CA SER A 139 -8.07 -19.13 -18.59
C SER A 139 -7.07 -18.84 -17.48
N ILE A 140 -5.79 -18.90 -17.86
CA ILE A 140 -4.66 -18.42 -17.06
C ILE A 140 -4.20 -17.13 -17.73
N GLY A 141 -4.34 -16.02 -17.02
CA GLY A 141 -3.76 -14.73 -17.41
C GLY A 141 -2.34 -14.58 -16.87
N GLU A 142 -1.71 -13.46 -17.19
CA GLU A 142 -0.31 -13.17 -16.81
C GLU A 142 -0.10 -13.10 -15.28
N TYR A 143 -1.14 -12.69 -14.53
CA TYR A 143 -1.06 -12.48 -13.08
C TYR A 143 -2.17 -13.17 -12.29
N SER A 144 -3.12 -13.83 -12.95
CA SER A 144 -4.25 -14.46 -12.27
C SER A 144 -4.84 -15.60 -13.09
N ALA A 145 -5.38 -16.59 -12.39
CA ALA A 145 -6.20 -17.64 -12.97
C ALA A 145 -7.67 -17.25 -12.85
N LEU A 146 -8.42 -17.27 -13.96
CA LEU A 146 -9.80 -16.78 -14.01
C LEU A 146 -10.79 -17.94 -13.89
N ILE A 147 -11.57 -17.96 -12.81
CA ILE A 147 -12.74 -18.83 -12.69
C ILE A 147 -13.95 -18.09 -13.25
N TRP A 148 -14.61 -18.70 -14.22
CA TRP A 148 -15.82 -18.19 -14.84
C TRP A 148 -17.04 -18.85 -14.23
N VAL A 149 -17.93 -18.02 -13.68
CA VAL A 149 -19.22 -18.42 -13.11
C VAL A 149 -20.32 -17.84 -13.98
N SER A 150 -21.17 -18.69 -14.55
CA SER A 150 -22.32 -18.27 -15.34
C SER A 150 -23.56 -19.08 -14.98
N CYS A 151 -24.61 -18.37 -14.57
CA CYS A 151 -25.90 -18.97 -14.23
C CYS A 151 -27.05 -18.01 -14.60
N TYR A 152 -28.26 -18.54 -14.66
CA TYR A 152 -29.48 -17.74 -14.82
C TYR A 152 -30.30 -17.77 -13.54
N THR A 153 -30.88 -16.63 -13.21
CA THR A 153 -31.89 -16.52 -12.15
C THR A 153 -33.25 -17.00 -12.66
N HIS A 154 -34.16 -17.31 -11.74
CA HIS A 154 -35.54 -17.68 -12.05
C HIS A 154 -36.24 -16.73 -13.02
N PRO A 155 -37.23 -17.24 -13.78
CA PRO A 155 -37.95 -16.44 -14.74
C PRO A 155 -38.61 -15.23 -14.09
N THR A 156 -38.39 -14.06 -14.68
CA THR A 156 -38.93 -12.79 -14.19
C THR A 156 -40.38 -12.63 -14.65
N MET A 157 -41.32 -13.31 -13.98
CA MET A 157 -42.75 -13.26 -14.34
C MET A 157 -43.48 -12.01 -13.80
N GLU A 158 -42.98 -11.39 -12.73
CA GLU A 158 -43.65 -10.27 -12.02
C GLU A 158 -43.01 -8.90 -12.29
N GLY A 159 -42.28 -8.76 -13.41
CA GLY A 159 -41.63 -7.52 -13.80
C GLY A 159 -40.21 -7.33 -13.24
N ILE A 160 -39.56 -6.23 -13.62
CA ILE A 160 -38.12 -5.98 -13.39
C ILE A 160 -37.81 -5.76 -11.90
N ARG A 161 -37.44 -6.83 -11.19
CA ARG A 161 -36.97 -6.76 -9.79
C ARG A 161 -35.45 -6.67 -9.71
N ILE A 162 -34.91 -5.47 -9.91
CA ILE A 162 -33.47 -5.24 -9.80
C ILE A 162 -32.96 -5.53 -8.40
N GLY A 163 -33.72 -5.16 -7.35
CA GLY A 163 -33.32 -5.41 -5.96
C GLY A 163 -33.10 -6.90 -5.66
N THR A 164 -34.05 -7.76 -6.02
CA THR A 164 -33.92 -9.21 -5.84
C THR A 164 -32.76 -9.77 -6.65
N TYR A 165 -32.64 -9.37 -7.92
CA TYR A 165 -31.53 -9.80 -8.77
C TYR A 165 -30.16 -9.43 -8.18
N THR A 166 -30.01 -8.18 -7.70
CA THR A 166 -28.76 -7.72 -7.07
C THR A 166 -28.50 -8.40 -5.73
N ALA A 167 -29.54 -8.75 -4.96
CA ALA A 167 -29.39 -9.53 -3.74
C ALA A 167 -28.87 -10.95 -4.04
N VAL A 168 -29.37 -11.61 -5.10
CA VAL A 168 -28.88 -12.92 -5.54
C VAL A 168 -27.42 -12.83 -6.01
N GLN A 169 -27.10 -11.78 -6.78
CA GLN A 169 -25.72 -11.48 -7.18
C GLN A 169 -24.78 -11.35 -5.97
N GLN A 170 -25.21 -10.61 -4.94
CA GLN A 170 -24.46 -10.45 -3.70
C GLN A 170 -24.28 -11.78 -2.96
N SER A 171 -25.36 -12.52 -2.72
CA SER A 171 -25.33 -13.85 -2.08
C SER A 171 -24.37 -14.80 -2.78
N LEU A 172 -24.39 -14.83 -4.11
CA LEU A 172 -23.53 -15.68 -4.91
C LEU A 172 -22.05 -15.30 -4.77
N LEU A 173 -21.73 -14.01 -4.81
CA LEU A 173 -20.36 -13.52 -4.61
C LEU A 173 -19.85 -13.81 -3.18
N GLU A 174 -20.69 -13.60 -2.17
CA GLU A 174 -20.36 -13.92 -0.78
C GLU A 174 -20.05 -15.40 -0.61
N ARG A 175 -20.92 -16.30 -1.11
CA ARG A 175 -20.69 -17.75 -1.05
C ARG A 175 -19.45 -18.17 -1.85
N CYS A 176 -19.25 -17.62 -3.05
CA CYS A 176 -18.04 -17.87 -3.83
C CYS A 176 -16.78 -17.47 -3.05
N SER A 177 -16.77 -16.30 -2.42
CA SER A 177 -15.63 -15.84 -1.62
C SER A 177 -15.36 -16.74 -0.41
N GLN A 178 -16.40 -17.19 0.30
CA GLN A 178 -16.26 -18.12 1.42
C GLN A 178 -15.64 -19.45 0.98
N ILE A 179 -16.03 -19.98 -0.18
CA ILE A 179 -15.43 -21.22 -0.73
C ILE A 179 -13.95 -21.00 -1.05
N VAL A 180 -13.58 -19.89 -1.67
CA VAL A 180 -12.18 -19.56 -1.98
C VAL A 180 -11.35 -19.53 -0.70
N TYR A 181 -11.79 -18.81 0.33
CA TYR A 181 -11.07 -18.71 1.60
C TYR A 181 -11.03 -20.01 2.38
N LYS A 182 -12.08 -20.85 2.30
CA LYS A 182 -12.12 -22.18 2.94
C LYS A 182 -10.99 -23.10 2.43
N HIS A 183 -10.64 -22.99 1.15
CA HIS A 183 -9.54 -23.73 0.55
C HIS A 183 -8.17 -23.08 0.78
N GLY A 184 -8.10 -21.92 1.45
CA GLY A 184 -6.85 -21.18 1.68
C GLY A 184 -6.34 -20.41 0.47
N ALA A 185 -7.15 -20.31 -0.59
CA ALA A 185 -6.84 -19.49 -1.76
C ALA A 185 -7.21 -18.03 -1.52
N GLU A 186 -6.57 -17.13 -2.26
CA GLU A 186 -6.87 -15.69 -2.20
C GLU A 186 -7.17 -15.14 -3.60
N PHE A 187 -8.00 -14.10 -3.65
CA PHE A 187 -8.23 -13.35 -4.89
C PHE A 187 -6.94 -12.62 -5.31
N ALA A 188 -6.69 -12.57 -6.62
CA ALA A 188 -5.54 -11.86 -7.15
C ALA A 188 -5.71 -10.35 -6.93
N ALA A 189 -4.72 -9.74 -6.29
CA ALA A 189 -4.66 -8.30 -6.08
C ALA A 189 -3.68 -7.65 -7.06
N MET A 190 -3.87 -6.35 -7.34
CA MET A 190 -2.90 -5.58 -8.13
C MET A 190 -1.48 -5.64 -7.53
N THR A 191 -1.36 -5.81 -6.21
CA THR A 191 -0.09 -5.96 -5.47
C THR A 191 0.63 -7.27 -5.74
N ASP A 192 -0.06 -8.32 -6.18
CA ASP A 192 0.59 -9.59 -6.56
C ASP A 192 1.48 -9.44 -7.81
N ARG A 193 1.32 -8.36 -8.58
CA ARG A 193 2.22 -7.99 -9.70
C ARG A 193 3.61 -7.60 -9.24
N PHE A 194 3.73 -7.08 -8.02
CA PHE A 194 4.97 -6.56 -7.45
C PHE A 194 5.45 -7.36 -6.25
N SER A 195 4.76 -8.45 -5.91
CA SER A 195 5.32 -9.38 -4.95
C SER A 195 6.51 -10.06 -5.63
N LEU A 196 7.67 -9.41 -5.51
CA LEU A 196 8.93 -10.11 -5.44
C LEU A 196 8.69 -11.34 -4.56
N PRO A 197 9.14 -12.55 -4.95
CA PRO A 197 9.01 -13.71 -4.08
C PRO A 197 9.46 -13.25 -2.70
N ALA A 198 8.54 -13.29 -1.72
CA ALA A 198 8.76 -12.78 -0.38
C ALA A 198 10.17 -13.17 -0.02
N GLU A 199 11.03 -12.15 0.13
CA GLU A 199 12.48 -12.28 0.25
C GLU A 199 12.74 -13.59 0.97
N GLN A 200 13.09 -14.63 0.21
CA GLN A 200 13.40 -15.92 0.80
C GLN A 200 14.47 -15.55 1.78
N GLU A 201 14.16 -15.59 3.09
CA GLU A 201 15.08 -15.15 4.12
C GLU A 201 16.41 -15.76 3.74
N THR A 202 17.32 -14.95 3.20
CA THR A 202 18.65 -15.42 2.87
C THR A 202 19.11 -16.02 4.20
N PRO A 203 19.62 -17.25 4.21
CA PRO A 203 19.88 -17.92 5.47
C PRO A 203 20.73 -16.95 6.29
N LYS A 204 20.14 -16.46 7.39
CA LYS A 204 20.68 -15.40 8.27
C LYS A 204 22.11 -15.73 8.73
N THR A 205 22.55 -16.96 8.51
CA THR A 205 23.91 -17.48 8.52
C THR A 205 24.95 -16.57 7.85
N PHE A 206 24.72 -16.01 6.65
CA PHE A 206 25.80 -15.26 5.97
C PHE A 206 25.91 -13.81 6.45
N GLU A 207 24.79 -13.11 6.66
CA GLU A 207 24.80 -11.78 7.27
C GLU A 207 25.32 -11.84 8.70
N ASN A 208 24.83 -12.76 9.54
CA ASN A 208 25.30 -12.89 10.93
C ASN A 208 26.79 -13.29 11.02
N MET A 209 27.34 -13.98 10.02
CA MET A 209 28.77 -14.32 9.99
C MET A 209 29.64 -13.10 9.68
N ILE A 210 29.19 -12.20 8.79
CA ILE A 210 29.94 -10.99 8.45
C ILE A 210 29.75 -9.92 9.53
N THR A 211 28.51 -9.67 10.00
CA THR A 211 28.28 -8.66 11.04
C THR A 211 28.82 -9.12 12.38
N GLY A 212 28.67 -10.39 12.76
CA GLY A 212 29.19 -10.91 14.03
C GLY A 212 30.70 -10.85 14.10
N THR A 213 31.41 -11.32 13.06
CA THR A 213 32.88 -11.36 13.08
C THR A 213 33.49 -9.96 13.01
N ILE A 214 32.93 -9.06 12.20
CA ILE A 214 33.44 -7.68 12.07
C ILE A 214 33.11 -6.86 13.32
N PHE A 215 31.92 -7.01 13.91
CA PHE A 215 31.51 -6.30 15.12
C PHE A 215 32.28 -6.78 16.36
N ASP A 216 32.51 -8.09 16.50
CA ASP A 216 33.34 -8.64 17.60
C ASP A 216 34.81 -8.24 17.46
N THR A 217 35.35 -8.20 16.23
CA THR A 217 36.74 -7.76 16.01
C THR A 217 36.91 -6.27 16.33
N MET A 218 35.93 -5.43 15.96
CA MET A 218 35.97 -4.00 16.31
C MET A 218 35.79 -3.76 17.82
N ASN A 219 34.92 -4.51 18.50
CA ASN A 219 34.73 -4.36 19.93
C ASN A 219 35.91 -4.90 20.76
N ARG A 220 36.54 -6.01 20.35
CA ARG A 220 37.77 -6.52 20.98
C ARG A 220 38.93 -5.53 20.87
N SER A 221 39.09 -4.90 19.70
CA SER A 221 40.13 -3.86 19.53
C SER A 221 39.91 -2.67 20.48
N ARG A 222 38.65 -2.30 20.74
CA ARG A 222 38.33 -1.18 21.64
C ARG A 222 38.54 -1.54 23.11
N THR A 223 38.28 -2.79 23.53
CA THR A 223 38.56 -3.24 24.89
C THR A 223 40.06 -3.40 25.15
N ASP A 224 40.81 -3.95 24.19
CA ASP A 224 42.27 -4.10 24.32
C ASP A 224 42.99 -2.74 24.38
N GLN A 225 42.48 -1.73 23.66
CA GLN A 225 42.97 -0.35 23.75
C GLN A 225 42.69 0.30 25.11
N LEU A 226 41.58 -0.04 25.77
CA LEU A 226 41.24 0.48 27.09
C LEU A 226 42.12 -0.16 28.17
N GLU A 227 42.33 -1.48 28.11
CA GLU A 227 43.18 -2.20 29.06
C GLU A 227 44.66 -1.79 28.96
N SER A 228 45.19 -1.65 27.74
CA SER A 228 46.55 -1.16 27.54
C SER A 228 46.74 0.27 28.05
N ARG A 229 45.73 1.14 27.87
CA ARG A 229 45.75 2.51 28.41
C ARG A 229 45.67 2.53 29.95
N GLU A 230 44.91 1.62 30.55
CA GLU A 230 44.82 1.50 32.02
C GLU A 230 46.13 0.98 32.64
N GLN A 231 46.81 0.05 31.97
CA GLN A 231 48.13 -0.44 32.41
C GLN A 231 49.19 0.67 32.37
N VAL A 232 49.21 1.49 31.32
CA VAL A 232 50.14 2.62 31.21
C VAL A 232 49.88 3.66 32.32
N LEU A 233 48.62 3.92 32.65
CA LEU A 233 48.27 4.84 33.74
C LEU A 233 48.74 4.30 35.10
N ARG A 234 48.54 3.01 35.38
CA ARG A 234 49.04 2.39 36.62
C ARG A 234 50.56 2.39 36.71
N GLN A 235 51.27 2.29 35.59
CA GLN A 235 52.72 2.38 35.56
C GLN A 235 53.19 3.81 35.89
N ARG A 236 52.56 4.83 35.29
CA ARG A 236 52.85 6.24 35.60
C ARG A 236 52.56 6.59 37.06
N GLU A 237 51.47 6.08 37.64
CA GLU A 237 51.18 6.30 39.07
C GLU A 237 52.25 5.74 39.99
N ARG A 238 52.85 4.59 39.64
CA ARG A 238 53.96 4.00 40.40
C ARG A 238 55.23 4.85 40.30
N GLU A 239 55.57 5.30 39.09
CA GLU A 239 56.72 6.18 38.87
C GLU A 239 56.58 7.51 39.61
N VAL A 240 55.38 8.09 39.64
CA VAL A 240 55.12 9.33 40.39
C VAL A 240 55.31 9.11 41.89
N LYS A 241 54.79 7.99 42.44
CA LYS A 241 54.97 7.65 43.86
C LYS A 241 56.42 7.39 44.25
N GLU A 242 57.21 6.80 43.34
CA GLU A 242 58.65 6.63 43.58
C GLU A 242 59.37 7.98 43.61
N ARG A 243 59.07 8.87 42.66
CA ARG A 243 59.64 10.23 42.66
C ARG A 243 59.24 11.06 43.88
N GLU A 244 58.01 10.92 44.35
CA GLU A 244 57.57 11.58 45.60
C GLU A 244 58.40 11.11 46.79
N ARG A 245 58.65 9.79 46.93
CA ARG A 245 59.50 9.25 48.00
C ARG A 245 60.96 9.69 47.89
N GLU A 246 61.50 9.77 46.68
CA GLU A 246 62.86 10.28 46.46
C GLU A 246 62.97 11.76 46.86
N ASN A 247 62.00 12.58 46.47
CA ASN A 247 61.96 14.00 46.82
C ASN A 247 61.78 14.20 48.34
N GLU A 248 60.94 13.42 49.00
CA GLU A 248 60.78 13.44 50.46
C GLU A 248 62.10 13.08 51.17
N ALA A 249 62.78 12.01 50.73
CA ALA A 249 64.07 11.61 51.29
C ALA A 249 65.17 12.67 51.05
N GLU A 250 65.14 13.36 49.90
CA GLU A 250 66.06 14.47 49.62
C GLU A 250 65.76 15.70 50.49
N ALA A 251 64.48 16.02 50.71
CA ALA A 251 64.07 17.08 51.62
C ALA A 251 64.51 16.81 53.06
N GLU A 252 64.38 15.57 53.54
CA GLU A 252 64.88 15.17 54.87
C GLU A 252 66.39 15.35 55.00
N LYS A 253 67.17 14.98 53.97
CA LYS A 253 68.63 15.21 53.94
C LYS A 253 68.98 16.69 53.98
N LEU A 254 68.23 17.54 53.28
CA LEU A 254 68.41 18.99 53.30
C LEU A 254 68.11 19.57 54.69
N VAL A 255 67.06 19.10 55.36
CA VAL A 255 66.75 19.48 56.75
C VAL A 255 67.87 19.05 57.70
N GLN A 256 68.40 17.84 57.55
CA GLN A 256 69.55 17.38 58.35
C GLN A 256 70.80 18.23 58.11
N LYS A 257 71.10 18.58 56.84
CA LYS A 257 72.20 19.50 56.52
C LYS A 257 71.99 20.88 57.13
N SER A 258 70.78 21.45 57.05
CA SER A 258 70.43 22.72 57.67
C SER A 258 70.65 22.71 59.19
N ASN A 259 70.19 21.65 59.87
CA ASN A 259 70.40 21.47 61.30
C ASN A 259 71.89 21.33 61.67
N ALA A 260 72.68 20.62 60.85
CA ALA A 260 74.12 20.51 61.04
C ALA A 260 74.83 21.85 60.84
N VAL A 261 74.43 22.65 59.84
CA VAL A 261 74.93 24.01 59.61
C VAL A 261 74.56 24.94 60.77
N GLN A 262 73.33 24.88 61.29
CA GLN A 262 72.93 25.63 62.48
C GLN A 262 73.76 25.24 63.71
N LYS A 263 74.02 23.94 63.91
CA LYS A 263 74.85 23.47 65.02
C LYS A 263 76.32 23.89 64.87
N ALA A 264 76.85 23.88 63.65
CA ALA A 264 78.19 24.41 63.36
C ALA A 264 78.27 25.92 63.59
N LEU A 265 77.25 26.68 63.16
CA LEU A 265 77.16 28.12 63.41
C LEU A 265 77.10 28.43 64.91
N ALA A 266 76.32 27.67 65.69
CA ALA A 266 76.26 27.80 67.14
C ALA A 266 77.61 27.47 67.81
N ALA A 267 78.34 26.47 67.30
CA ALA A 267 79.67 26.13 67.79
C ALA A 267 80.71 27.21 67.45
N VAL A 268 80.65 27.80 66.26
CA VAL A 268 81.51 28.93 65.87
C VAL A 268 81.22 30.16 66.74
N GLN A 269 79.95 30.51 66.95
CA GLN A 269 79.57 31.59 67.86
C GLN A 269 79.98 31.33 69.31
N ALA A 270 79.98 30.07 69.76
CA ALA A 270 80.47 29.70 71.09
C ALA A 270 82.00 29.80 71.19
N ALA A 271 82.72 29.42 70.14
CA ALA A 271 84.17 29.54 70.06
C ALA A 271 84.62 31.01 69.98
N GLU A 272 83.88 31.85 69.25
CA GLU A 272 84.13 33.29 69.17
C GLU A 272 83.95 33.97 70.53
N ARG A 273 82.89 33.62 71.28
CA ARG A 273 82.70 34.10 72.67
C ARG A 273 83.73 33.56 73.67
N ALA A 274 84.32 32.39 73.39
CA ALA A 274 85.40 31.83 74.21
C ALA A 274 86.74 32.53 73.92
N ALA A 275 87.02 32.82 72.65
CA ALA A 275 88.20 33.58 72.22
C ALA A 275 88.15 35.04 72.69
N GLU A 276 86.98 35.69 72.72
CA GLU A 276 86.84 37.03 73.31
C GLU A 276 87.07 37.03 74.83
N ARG A 277 86.77 35.93 75.54
CA ARG A 277 87.08 35.78 76.97
C ARG A 277 88.55 35.51 77.24
N GLU A 278 89.25 34.80 76.35
CA GLU A 278 90.69 34.54 76.46
C GLU A 278 91.55 35.73 76.01
N ALA A 279 91.11 36.52 75.02
CA ALA A 279 91.79 37.74 74.61
C ALA A 279 91.67 38.87 75.65
N ALA A 280 90.61 38.89 76.47
CA ALA A 280 90.46 39.85 77.57
C ALA A 280 91.30 39.53 78.81
N ALA A 281 91.98 38.37 78.86
CA ALA A 281 92.72 37.92 80.04
C ALA A 281 94.25 38.10 79.96
N HIS A 282 94.81 38.56 78.83
CA HIS A 282 96.27 38.62 78.64
C HIS A 282 96.76 39.86 77.87
N GLU A 283 96.15 41.03 78.12
CA GLU A 283 96.88 42.31 78.14
C GLU A 283 97.22 42.66 79.60
N ASP A 284 98.49 42.39 79.94
CA ASP A 284 99.33 42.63 81.14
C ASP A 284 99.79 44.14 81.18
N PRO A 285 100.55 44.69 82.17
CA PRO A 285 101.01 44.19 83.48
C PRO A 285 100.86 45.16 84.68
N GLY A 286 101.04 44.56 85.87
CA GLY A 286 101.67 45.11 87.08
C GLY A 286 101.58 46.61 87.44
N GLN A 287 100.93 46.88 88.57
CA GLN A 287 101.31 47.85 89.63
C GLN A 287 100.42 47.57 90.85
N GLU A 288 100.91 47.01 91.95
CA GLU A 288 101.81 47.56 93.00
C GLU A 288 101.11 48.51 93.99
N ALA A 289 100.81 47.97 95.18
CA ALA A 289 101.03 48.50 96.53
C ALA A 289 100.51 47.41 97.50
N GLU A 290 101.27 46.80 98.40
CA GLU A 290 102.54 47.16 99.05
C GLU A 290 103.58 46.02 99.02
#